data_AF-A0A357G8L1-F1
#
_entry.id   AF-A0A357G8L1-F1
#
_cell.length_a   1.000
_cell.length_b   1.000
_cell.length_c   1.000
_cell.angle_alpha   90.00
_cell.angle_beta   90.00
_cell.angle_gamma   90.00
#
_symmetry.space_group_name_H-M   'P 1'
#
loop_
_entity.id
_entity.type
_entity.pdbx_description
1 polymer ?
#
loop_
_entity_poly.entity_id
_entity_poly.type
_entity_poly.pdbx_seq_one_letter_code
_entity_poly.pdbx_strand_id
1 'polypeptide(L)'
;MISEKVLSAIKDKNIHPRCRGYFICREGVLWIFAFVFFLAGGFLFSAILEKILEQKFEAGWIILLLFFVIVAAAIYRFTGKAYRHRKRYLLIIIAVAVGVLGGFFYAFNYGKIVCDFLK
;
A
#
# COMPACT_ATOMS: atom_id res chain seq x y z
N MET A 1 -37.83 0.94 -9.96
CA MET A 1 -38.26 2.30 -9.58
C MET A 1 -37.38 2.80 -8.44
N ILE A 2 -36.72 3.95 -8.61
CA ILE A 2 -35.94 4.58 -7.53
C ILE A 2 -36.95 5.22 -6.57
N SER A 3 -36.81 4.97 -5.26
CA SER A 3 -37.73 5.48 -4.24
C SER A 3 -37.68 7.01 -4.15
N GLU A 4 -38.83 7.69 -4.10
CA GLU A 4 -38.92 9.15 -3.96
C GLU A 4 -38.15 9.69 -2.74
N LYS A 5 -38.07 8.91 -1.66
CA LYS A 5 -37.26 9.23 -0.47
C LYS A 5 -35.77 9.36 -0.79
N VAL A 6 -35.26 8.61 -1.77
CA VAL A 6 -33.87 8.69 -2.21
C VAL A 6 -33.66 9.95 -3.03
N LEU A 7 -34.62 10.31 -3.89
CA LEU A 7 -34.54 11.53 -4.71
C LEU A 7 -34.56 12.80 -3.86
N SER A 8 -35.45 12.87 -2.86
CA SER A 8 -35.54 14.04 -1.96
C SER A 8 -34.27 14.19 -1.13
N ALA A 9 -33.71 13.10 -0.61
CA ALA A 9 -32.45 13.12 0.14
C ALA A 9 -31.23 13.54 -0.70
N ILE A 10 -31.19 13.20 -2.00
CA ILE A 10 -30.11 13.63 -2.91
C ILE A 10 -30.19 15.14 -3.18
N LYS A 11 -31.42 15.65 -3.36
CA LYS A 11 -31.67 17.07 -3.62
C LYS A 11 -31.34 17.93 -2.40
N ASP A 12 -31.73 17.47 -1.21
CA ASP A 12 -31.50 18.17 0.06
C ASP A 12 -30.01 18.20 0.46
N LYS A 13 -29.26 17.16 0.11
CA LYS A 13 -27.81 17.07 0.39
C LYS A 13 -26.92 17.69 -0.70
N ASN A 14 -27.51 18.25 -1.77
CA ASN A 14 -26.81 18.84 -2.91
C ASN A 14 -25.69 17.93 -3.47
N ILE A 15 -25.95 16.62 -3.52
CA ILE A 15 -24.97 15.62 -3.95
C ILE A 15 -24.97 15.56 -5.47
N HIS A 16 -23.94 16.12 -6.11
CA HIS A 16 -23.75 15.96 -7.55
C HIS A 16 -23.17 14.57 -7.87
N PRO A 17 -23.87 13.76 -8.70
CA PRO A 17 -23.34 12.48 -9.13
C PRO A 17 -22.09 12.71 -9.98
N ARG A 18 -20.93 12.27 -9.49
CA ARG A 18 -19.71 12.28 -10.31
C ARG A 18 -19.76 11.15 -11.34
N CYS A 19 -19.23 11.41 -12.54
CA CYS A 19 -19.17 10.43 -13.62
C CYS A 19 -18.49 9.14 -13.17
N ARG A 20 -19.02 8.00 -13.62
CA ARG A 20 -18.52 6.66 -13.27
C ARG A 20 -17.03 6.46 -13.61
N GLY A 21 -16.56 7.08 -14.70
CA GLY A 21 -15.15 7.05 -15.10
C GLY A 21 -14.20 7.70 -14.10
N TYR A 22 -14.63 8.74 -13.37
CA TYR A 22 -13.80 9.35 -12.32
C TYR A 22 -13.51 8.37 -11.18
N PHE A 23 -14.49 7.52 -10.82
CA PHE A 23 -14.29 6.49 -9.82
C PHE A 23 -13.34 5.39 -10.30
N ILE A 24 -13.50 4.91 -11.54
CA ILE A 24 -12.65 3.87 -12.12
C ILE A 24 -11.20 4.36 -12.25
N CYS A 25 -10.97 5.56 -12.80
CA CYS A 25 -9.63 6.13 -12.91
C CYS A 25 -8.99 6.33 -11.54
N ARG A 26 -9.72 6.89 -10.57
CA ARG A 26 -9.19 7.09 -9.22
C ARG A 26 -8.82 5.76 -8.57
N GLU A 27 -9.66 4.74 -8.71
CA GLU A 27 -9.41 3.43 -8.13
C GLU A 27 -8.23 2.73 -8.81
N GLY A 28 -8.16 2.74 -10.13
CA GLY A 28 -7.02 2.20 -10.88
C GLY A 28 -5.70 2.88 -10.51
N VAL A 29 -5.67 4.21 -10.42
CA VAL A 29 -4.48 4.97 -9.97
C VAL A 29 -4.08 4.53 -8.56
N LEU A 30 -5.03 4.42 -7.64
CA LEU A 30 -4.74 3.99 -6.27
C LEU A 30 -4.19 2.56 -6.20
N TRP A 31 -4.69 1.64 -7.03
CA TRP A 31 -4.17 0.29 -7.14
C TRP A 31 -2.76 0.23 -7.72
N ILE A 32 -2.46 1.03 -8.75
CA ILE A 32 -1.11 1.14 -9.31
C ILE A 32 -0.15 1.66 -8.24
N PHE A 33 -0.51 2.72 -7.53
CA PHE A 33 0.30 3.23 -6.42
C PHE A 33 0.50 2.17 -5.33
N ALA A 34 -0.55 1.47 -4.93
CA ALA A 34 -0.46 0.40 -3.94
C ALA A 34 0.46 -0.73 -4.40
N PHE A 35 0.38 -1.12 -5.68
CA PHE A 35 1.22 -2.17 -6.25
C PHE A 35 2.70 -1.75 -6.31
N VAL A 36 2.99 -0.53 -6.76
CA VAL A 36 4.35 0.02 -6.74
C VAL A 36 4.90 0.07 -5.31
N PHE A 37 4.07 0.49 -4.35
CA PHE A 37 4.44 0.54 -2.95
C PHE A 37 4.74 -0.85 -2.37
N PHE A 38 3.94 -1.83 -2.77
CA PHE A 38 4.09 -3.22 -2.39
C PHE A 38 5.42 -3.81 -2.91
N LEU A 39 5.73 -3.58 -4.19
CA LEU A 39 7.01 -4.01 -4.78
C LEU A 39 8.20 -3.35 -4.07
N ALA A 40 8.16 -2.03 -3.90
CA ALA A 40 9.22 -1.29 -3.22
C ALA A 40 9.42 -1.76 -1.77
N GLY A 41 8.32 -2.02 -1.05
CA GLY A 41 8.35 -2.58 0.30
C GLY A 41 9.00 -3.97 0.36
N GLY A 42 8.74 -4.83 -0.63
CA GLY A 42 9.40 -6.14 -0.75
C GLY A 42 10.90 -6.03 -0.98
N PHE A 43 11.34 -5.16 -1.90
CA PHE A 43 12.78 -4.93 -2.14
C PHE A 43 13.48 -4.42 -0.88
N LEU A 44 12.87 -3.48 -0.17
CA LEU A 44 13.39 -2.97 1.09
C LEU A 44 13.47 -4.05 2.16
N PHE A 45 12.41 -4.85 2.33
CA PHE A 45 12.41 -5.94 3.28
C PHE A 45 13.52 -6.96 2.97
N SER A 46 13.75 -7.27 1.69
CA SER A 46 14.86 -8.13 1.27
C SER A 46 16.23 -7.56 1.68
N ALA A 47 16.48 -6.26 1.46
CA ALA A 47 17.73 -5.61 1.86
C ALA A 47 17.90 -5.61 3.38
N ILE A 48 16.81 -5.42 4.13
CA ILE A 48 16.80 -5.47 5.59
C ILE A 48 17.14 -6.88 6.09
N LEU A 49 16.53 -7.92 5.51
CA LEU A 49 16.84 -9.31 5.86
C LEU A 49 18.32 -9.62 5.66
N GLU A 50 18.89 -9.17 4.56
CA GLU A 50 20.30 -9.36 4.26
C GLU A 50 21.20 -8.67 5.29
N LYS A 51 20.91 -7.42 5.65
CA LYS A 51 21.67 -6.69 6.69
C LYS A 51 21.52 -7.31 8.08
N ILE A 52 20.34 -7.81 8.41
CA ILE A 52 20.09 -8.55 9.66
C ILE A 52 20.95 -9.82 9.69
N LEU A 53 20.99 -10.58 8.59
CA LEU A 53 21.78 -11.81 8.48
C LEU A 53 23.29 -11.56 8.47
N GLU A 54 23.74 -10.44 7.88
CA GLU A 54 25.14 -10.01 7.92
C GLU A 54 25.58 -9.40 9.26
N GLN A 55 24.69 -9.30 10.27
CA GLN A 55 24.92 -8.64 11.57
C GLN A 55 25.34 -7.15 11.48
N LYS A 56 25.29 -6.54 10.28
CA LYS A 56 25.56 -5.11 10.07
C LYS A 56 24.26 -4.34 10.15
N PHE A 57 23.76 -4.20 11.37
CA PHE A 57 22.49 -3.55 11.63
C PHE A 57 22.65 -2.03 11.69
N GLU A 58 22.33 -1.35 10.60
CA GLU A 58 22.30 0.11 10.52
C GLU A 58 20.88 0.63 10.79
N ALA A 59 20.74 1.56 11.74
CA ALA A 59 19.44 2.12 12.14
C ALA A 59 18.67 2.82 11.00
N GLY A 60 19.37 3.24 9.93
CA GLY A 60 18.76 3.87 8.75
C GLY A 60 17.68 3.01 8.10
N TRP A 61 17.84 1.69 8.11
CA TRP A 61 16.88 0.76 7.54
C TRP A 61 15.57 0.67 8.34
N ILE A 62 15.63 0.81 9.67
CA ILE A 62 14.42 0.88 10.51
C ILE A 62 13.63 2.15 10.20
N ILE A 63 14.33 3.29 10.07
CA ILE A 63 13.72 4.57 9.75
C ILE A 63 13.01 4.47 8.39
N LEU A 64 13.63 3.80 7.41
CA LEU A 64 13.06 3.59 6.10
C LEU A 64 11.83 2.67 6.13
N LEU A 65 11.86 1.59 6.92
CA LEU A 65 10.70 0.72 7.13
C LEU A 65 9.54 1.49 7.79
N LEU A 66 9.86 2.31 8.80
CA LEU A 66 8.89 3.13 9.50
C LEU A 66 8.26 4.18 8.58
N PHE A 67 9.03 4.79 7.68
CA PHE A 67 8.53 5.67 6.63
C PHE A 67 7.53 4.93 5.72
N PHE A 68 7.84 3.70 5.28
CA PHE A 68 6.93 2.90 4.47
C PHE A 68 5.63 2.56 5.20
N VAL A 69 5.69 2.24 6.50
CA VAL A 69 4.49 2.00 7.32
C VAL A 69 3.63 3.26 7.41
N ILE A 70 4.24 4.44 7.59
CA ILE A 70 3.53 5.73 7.64
C ILE A 70 2.83 6.02 6.30
N VAL A 71 3.54 5.86 5.18
CA VAL A 71 2.98 6.11 3.84
C VAL A 71 1.88 5.10 3.52
N ALA A 72 2.05 3.82 3.86
CA ALA A 72 1.00 2.81 3.71
C ALA A 72 -0.24 3.18 4.54
N ALA A 73 -0.07 3.64 5.78
CA ALA A 73 -1.15 4.13 6.61
C ALA A 73 -1.82 5.39 6.03
N ALA A 74 -1.06 6.29 5.41
CA ALA A 74 -1.59 7.47 4.73
C ALA A 74 -2.42 7.09 3.49
N ILE A 75 -1.87 6.26 2.60
CA ILE A 75 -2.58 5.71 1.42
C ILE A 75 -3.87 5.03 1.88
N TYR A 76 -3.79 4.23 2.95
CA TYR A 76 -4.93 3.57 3.57
C TYR A 76 -6.01 4.56 4.06
N ARG A 77 -5.60 5.67 4.67
CA ARG A 77 -6.52 6.74 5.12
C ARG A 77 -7.23 7.43 3.95
N PHE A 78 -6.52 7.65 2.84
CA PHE A 78 -7.09 8.25 1.62
C PHE A 78 -7.98 7.29 0.81
N THR A 79 -7.72 5.98 0.88
CA THR A 79 -8.52 4.91 0.24
C THR A 79 -9.74 4.48 1.06
N GLY A 80 -9.83 4.87 2.34
CA GLY A 80 -10.83 4.41 3.31
C GLY A 80 -12.32 4.63 2.98
N LYS A 81 -12.68 5.15 1.80
CA LYS A 81 -14.05 5.21 1.28
C LYS A 81 -14.36 4.19 0.18
N ALA A 82 -13.37 3.46 -0.35
CA ALA A 82 -13.55 2.53 -1.48
C ALA A 82 -13.79 1.08 -1.03
N TYR A 83 -13.18 0.62 0.07
CA TYR A 83 -13.24 -0.80 0.47
C TYR A 83 -14.20 -1.05 1.63
N ARG A 84 -15.19 -1.90 1.38
CA ARG A 84 -16.20 -2.37 2.35
C ARG A 84 -15.63 -3.35 3.39
N HIS A 85 -14.40 -3.81 3.21
CA HIS A 85 -13.76 -4.81 4.08
C HIS A 85 -13.19 -4.21 5.37
N ARG A 86 -13.20 -5.02 6.44
CA ARG A 86 -12.67 -4.64 7.76
C ARG A 86 -11.19 -4.30 7.67
N LYS A 87 -10.88 -3.07 8.09
CA LYS A 87 -9.57 -2.41 8.02
C LYS A 87 -8.37 -3.25 8.44
N ARG A 88 -8.55 -4.09 9.47
CA ARG A 88 -7.50 -4.94 10.04
C ARG A 88 -6.99 -6.02 9.08
N TYR A 89 -7.88 -6.66 8.30
CA TYR A 89 -7.48 -7.75 7.40
C TYR A 89 -6.64 -7.26 6.23
N LEU A 90 -6.94 -6.07 5.72
CA LEU A 90 -6.21 -5.48 4.58
C LEU A 90 -4.75 -5.21 4.96
N LEU A 91 -4.50 -4.69 6.17
CA LEU A 91 -3.15 -4.46 6.68
C LEU A 91 -2.38 -5.76 6.91
N ILE A 92 -3.02 -6.79 7.45
CA ILE A 92 -2.39 -8.11 7.67
C ILE A 92 -2.02 -8.73 6.34
N ILE A 93 -2.91 -8.72 5.34
CA ILE A 93 -2.65 -9.27 4.02
C ILE A 93 -1.47 -8.56 3.36
N ILE A 94 -1.42 -7.22 3.42
CA ILE A 94 -0.30 -6.44 2.87
C ILE A 94 1.00 -6.80 3.59
N ALA A 95 1.02 -6.83 4.92
CA ALA A 95 2.21 -7.15 5.69
C ALA A 95 2.74 -8.56 5.39
N VAL A 96 1.84 -9.56 5.35
CA VAL A 96 2.19 -10.94 5.00
C VAL A 96 2.72 -11.01 3.58
N ALA A 97 2.03 -10.38 2.63
CA ALA A 97 2.42 -10.41 1.24
C ALA A 97 3.78 -9.72 1.01
N VAL A 98 4.09 -8.61 1.71
CA VAL A 98 5.40 -7.95 1.66
C VAL A 98 6.48 -8.86 2.24
N GLY A 99 6.21 -9.54 3.36
CA GLY A 99 7.14 -10.49 3.94
C GLY A 99 7.44 -11.67 3.02
N VAL A 100 6.42 -12.24 2.38
CA VAL A 100 6.57 -13.33 1.39
C VAL A 100 7.35 -12.85 0.17
N LEU A 101 7.00 -11.68 -0.38
CA LEU A 101 7.66 -11.11 -1.56
C LEU A 101 9.12 -10.75 -1.26
N GLY A 102 9.40 -10.17 -0.09
CA GLY A 102 10.76 -9.83 0.31
C GLY A 102 11.60 -11.07 0.63
N GLY A 103 11.01 -12.11 1.20
CA GLY A 103 11.67 -13.42 1.34
C GLY A 103 11.98 -14.06 -0.01
N PHE A 104 11.08 -13.94 -0.97
CA PHE A 104 11.32 -14.35 -2.36
C PHE A 104 12.49 -13.55 -2.96
N PHE A 105 12.47 -12.22 -2.90
CA PHE A 105 13.55 -11.39 -3.42
C PHE A 105 14.90 -11.67 -2.75
N TYR A 106 14.91 -11.98 -1.46
CA TYR A 106 16.10 -12.41 -0.74
C TYR A 106 16.67 -13.72 -1.31
N ALA A 107 15.82 -14.71 -1.59
CA ALA A 107 16.25 -15.98 -2.19
C ALA A 107 16.92 -15.81 -3.56
N PHE A 108 16.57 -14.76 -4.31
CA PHE A 108 17.19 -14.41 -5.59
C PHE A 108 18.41 -13.47 -5.47
N ASN A 109 18.89 -13.16 -4.25
CA ASN A 109 19.97 -12.20 -3.99
C ASN A 109 19.70 -10.77 -4.52
N TYR A 110 18.43 -10.37 -4.68
CA TYR A 110 18.11 -8.99 -5.07
C TYR A 110 18.50 -7.98 -3.99
N GLY A 111 18.59 -8.41 -2.72
CA GLY A 111 19.06 -7.57 -1.63
C GLY A 111 20.47 -7.01 -1.85
N LYS A 112 21.40 -7.82 -2.40
CA LYS A 112 22.78 -7.40 -2.70
C LYS A 112 22.82 -6.32 -3.74
N ILE A 113 22.05 -6.51 -4.82
CA ILE A 113 21.95 -5.55 -5.92
C ILE A 113 21.47 -4.19 -5.40
N VAL A 114 20.47 -4.19 -4.51
CA VAL A 114 19.96 -2.95 -3.90
C VAL A 114 20.99 -2.33 -2.95
N CYS A 115 21.65 -3.13 -2.12
CA CYS A 115 22.69 -2.65 -1.20
C CYS A 115 23.91 -2.08 -1.94
N ASP A 116 24.31 -2.68 -3.06
CA ASP A 116 25.41 -2.21 -3.90
C ASP A 116 25.04 -0.95 -4.68
N PHE A 117 23.76 -0.79 -5.07
CA PHE A 117 23.27 0.44 -5.71
C PHE A 117 23.20 1.63 -4.74
N LEU A 118 22.98 1.36 -3.44
CA LEU A 118 22.86 2.38 -2.39
C LEU A 118 24.20 2.76 -1.72
N LYS A 119 25.30 2.12 -2.10
CA LYS A 119 26.67 2.46 -1.67
C LYS A 119 27.29 3.53 -2.54
#